data_AF-A0AAV4I1M0-F1
#
_entry.id   AF-A0AAV4I1M0-F1
#
_cell.length_a   1.000
_cell.length_b   1.000
_cell.length_c   1.000
_cell.angle_alpha   90.00
_cell.angle_beta   90.00
_cell.angle_gamma   90.00
#
_symmetry.space_group_name_H-M   'P 1'
#
loop_
_entity.id
_entity.type
_entity.pdbx_description
1 polymer ?
#
loop_
_entity_poly.entity_id
_entity_poly.type
_entity_poly.pdbx_seq_one_letter_code
_entity_poly.pdbx_strand_id
1 'polypeptide(L)'
;MAASSAINLTINFLDGTKEAISQPIKPENGEISYPDLLSSINTVQAQCNQVLTKVIEDEKAKRANSNSGVEMPDSGRPDDDEEDDDDEEEDDEEDKEEPSKEPPEKKPKT
;
A
#
# COMPACT_ATOMS: atom_id res chain seq x y z
N MET A 1 10.32 16.28 35.73
CA MET A 1 9.98 16.37 34.29
C MET A 1 9.57 14.99 33.84
N ALA A 2 8.37 14.81 33.28
CA ALA A 2 7.97 13.51 32.74
C ALA A 2 8.78 13.23 31.47
N ALA A 3 9.40 12.04 31.38
CA ALA A 3 10.06 11.62 30.14
C ALA A 3 8.97 11.40 29.08
N SER A 4 9.05 12.15 27.98
CA SER A 4 8.19 11.88 26.81
C SER A 4 8.76 10.71 26.04
N SER A 5 7.94 9.71 25.76
CA SER A 5 8.31 8.59 24.90
C SER A 5 7.85 8.86 23.48
N ALA A 6 8.54 8.33 22.48
CA ALA A 6 8.15 8.45 21.08
C ALA A 6 8.60 7.24 20.28
N ILE A 7 7.81 6.89 19.26
CA ILE A 7 8.20 5.92 18.23
C ILE A 7 8.85 6.71 17.11
N ASN A 8 10.07 6.31 16.76
CA ASN A 8 10.83 6.95 15.70
C ASN A 8 11.13 5.92 14.60
N LEU A 9 10.81 6.29 13.37
CA LEU A 9 11.13 5.54 12.17
C LEU A 9 11.89 6.46 11.22
N THR A 10 12.97 5.95 10.62
CA THR A 10 13.73 6.69 9.61
C THR A 10 13.89 5.83 8.37
N ILE A 11 13.46 6.36 7.24
CA ILE A 11 13.61 5.75 5.91
C ILE A 11 14.81 6.43 5.27
N ASN A 12 15.79 5.63 4.84
CA ASN A 12 16.96 6.13 4.11
C ASN A 12 16.82 5.69 2.65
N PHE A 13 16.75 6.65 1.75
CA PHE A 13 16.65 6.38 0.32
C PHE A 13 18.02 6.28 -0.32
N LEU A 14 18.10 5.63 -1.49
CA LEU A 14 19.34 5.38 -2.20
C LEU A 14 19.97 6.66 -2.78
N ASP A 15 19.18 7.71 -3.00
CA ASP A 15 19.65 9.04 -3.38
C ASP A 15 20.27 9.81 -2.21
N GLY A 16 20.31 9.21 -1.02
CA GLY A 16 20.84 9.79 0.21
C GLY A 16 19.85 10.64 1.00
N THR A 17 18.64 10.85 0.48
CA THR A 17 17.58 11.55 1.21
C THR A 17 17.04 10.69 2.35
N LYS A 18 16.44 11.34 3.35
CA LYS A 18 15.92 10.69 4.55
C LYS A 18 14.54 11.23 4.90
N GLU A 19 13.61 10.32 5.14
CA GLU A 19 12.31 10.65 5.74
C GLU A 19 12.31 10.21 7.20
N ALA A 20 11.95 11.12 8.10
CA ALA A 20 11.82 10.81 9.52
C ALA A 20 10.35 10.90 9.95
N ILE A 21 9.84 9.82 10.52
CA ILE A 21 8.50 9.72 11.09
C ILE A 21 8.66 9.60 12.61
N SER A 22 8.04 10.50 13.36
CA SER A 22 8.09 10.51 14.82
C SER A 22 6.68 10.67 15.38
N GLN A 23 6.24 9.67 16.15
CA GLN A 23 4.96 9.70 16.84
C GLN A 23 5.18 9.75 18.36
N PRO A 24 4.86 10.87 19.03
CA PRO A 24 4.98 10.95 20.48
C PRO A 24 3.92 10.07 21.15
N ILE A 25 4.30 9.44 22.25
CA ILE A 25 3.41 8.71 23.15
C ILE A 25 3.39 9.47 24.47
N LYS A 26 2.20 9.91 24.87
CA LYS A 26 2.02 10.58 26.16
C LYS A 26 1.89 9.51 27.25
N PRO A 27 2.83 9.41 28.20
CA PRO A 27 2.66 8.51 29.32
C PRO A 27 1.57 9.05 30.26
N GLU A 28 0.77 8.14 30.80
CA GLU A 28 -0.17 8.40 31.88
C GLU A 28 0.42 7.86 33.17
N ASN A 29 0.57 8.72 34.19
CA ASN A 29 1.23 8.37 35.46
C ASN A 29 2.66 7.83 35.32
N GLY A 30 3.36 8.20 34.24
CA GLY A 30 4.72 7.74 33.97
C GLY A 30 4.80 6.40 33.24
N GLU A 31 3.66 5.77 32.94
CA GLU A 31 3.59 4.52 32.19
C GLU A 31 2.94 4.74 30.83
N ILE A 32 3.33 3.92 29.86
CA ILE A 32 2.70 3.89 28.54
C ILE A 32 1.68 2.77 28.54
N SER A 33 0.42 3.08 28.24
CA SER A 33 -0.58 2.05 28.08
C SER A 33 -0.36 1.27 26.79
N TYR A 34 -0.67 -0.03 26.80
CA TYR A 34 -0.62 -0.85 25.58
C TYR A 34 -1.50 -0.28 24.44
N PRO A 35 -2.74 0.19 24.69
CA PRO A 35 -3.55 0.83 23.66
C PRO A 35 -2.88 2.06 23.02
N ASP A 36 -2.24 2.92 23.81
CA ASP A 36 -1.55 4.11 23.28
C ASP A 36 -0.33 3.75 22.46
N LEU A 37 0.42 2.73 22.91
CA LEU A 37 1.54 2.20 22.15
C LEU A 37 1.08 1.61 20.81
N LEU A 38 0.03 0.78 20.83
CA LEU A 38 -0.53 0.17 19.62
C LEU A 38 -1.04 1.23 18.64
N SER A 39 -1.80 2.21 19.13
CA SER A 39 -2.29 3.33 18.31
C SER A 39 -1.14 4.12 17.67
N SER A 40 -0.09 4.36 18.44
CA SER A 40 1.09 5.08 17.95
C SER A 40 1.87 4.28 16.90
N ILE A 41 2.03 2.96 17.10
CA ILE A 41 2.65 2.05 16.10
C ILE A 41 1.83 2.07 14.80
N ASN A 42 0.51 1.93 14.89
CA ASN A 42 -0.38 1.93 13.72
C ASN A 42 -0.29 3.26 12.96
N THR A 43 -0.16 4.37 13.68
CA THR A 43 0.02 5.70 13.07
C THR A 43 1.34 5.79 12.30
N VAL A 44 2.45 5.36 12.89
CA VAL A 44 3.76 5.33 12.22
C VAL A 44 3.74 4.41 11.01
N GLN A 45 3.09 3.24 11.12
CA GLN A 45 2.92 2.31 10.01
C GLN A 45 2.13 2.95 8.85
N ALA A 46 1.01 3.61 9.15
CA ALA A 46 0.20 4.27 8.12
C ALA A 46 1.00 5.37 7.38
N GLN A 47 1.74 6.19 8.12
CA GLN A 47 2.60 7.22 7.52
C GLN A 47 3.74 6.62 6.69
N CYS A 48 4.36 5.54 7.16
CA CYS A 48 5.38 4.81 6.39
C CYS A 48 4.81 4.31 5.05
N ASN A 49 3.64 3.69 5.09
CA ASN A 49 2.96 3.20 3.89
C ASN A 49 2.68 4.34 2.91
N GLN A 50 2.18 5.49 3.40
CA GLN A 50 1.93 6.66 2.55
C GLN A 50 3.20 7.15 1.86
N VAL A 51 4.32 7.23 2.58
CA VAL A 51 5.61 7.65 2.01
C VAL A 51 6.07 6.67 0.93
N LEU A 52 6.03 5.37 1.21
CA LEU A 52 6.46 4.35 0.25
C LEU A 52 5.55 4.28 -0.99
N THR A 53 4.24 4.42 -0.81
CA THR A 53 3.29 4.50 -1.93
C THR A 53 3.60 5.68 -2.82
N LYS A 54 3.84 6.87 -2.24
CA LYS A 54 4.19 8.07 -3.01
C LYS A 54 5.49 7.86 -3.80
N VAL A 55 6.50 7.24 -3.21
CA VAL A 55 7.76 6.92 -3.91
C VAL A 55 7.51 6.00 -5.11
N ILE A 56 6.66 4.99 -4.96
CA ILE A 56 6.29 4.09 -6.05
C ILE A 56 5.54 4.85 -7.17
N GLU A 57 4.61 5.72 -6.81
CA GLU A 57 3.85 6.54 -7.76
C GLU A 57 4.76 7.52 -8.53
N ASP A 58 5.67 8.19 -7.83
CA ASP A 58 6.65 9.09 -8.43
C ASP A 58 7.55 8.34 -9.44
N GLU A 59 7.98 7.12 -9.12
CA GLU A 59 8.78 6.31 -10.05
C GLU A 59 7.97 5.77 -11.25
N LYS A 60 6.69 5.43 -11.05
CA LYS A 60 5.79 5.09 -12.17
C LYS A 60 5.60 6.27 -13.10
N ALA A 61 5.37 7.47 -12.57
CA ALA A 61 5.19 8.69 -13.35
C ALA A 61 6.46 9.06 -14.14
N LYS A 62 7.65 8.96 -13.53
CA LYS A 62 8.93 9.17 -14.22
C LYS A 62 9.11 8.21 -15.40
N ARG A 63 8.78 6.93 -15.23
CA ARG A 63 8.87 5.93 -16.31
C ARG A 63 7.90 6.23 -17.44
N ALA A 64 6.65 6.59 -17.14
CA ALA A 64 5.66 6.98 -18.15
C ALA A 64 6.13 8.20 -18.94
N ASN A 65 6.66 9.22 -18.26
CA ASN A 65 7.12 10.45 -18.91
C ASN A 65 8.43 10.28 -19.70
N SER A 66 9.27 9.31 -19.32
CA SER A 66 10.51 8.98 -20.05
C SER A 66 10.24 8.21 -21.36
N ASN A 67 9.05 7.63 -21.52
CA ASN A 67 8.67 6.85 -22.70
C ASN A 67 7.94 7.68 -23.78
N SER A 68 7.72 8.97 -23.55
CA SER A 68 7.02 9.88 -24.49
C SER A 68 7.95 10.66 -25.42
N GLY A 69 9.21 10.25 -25.56
CA GLY A 69 10.24 11.03 -26.27
C GLY A 69 11.15 10.19 -27.18
N VAL A 70 10.58 9.40 -28.08
CA VAL A 70 11.27 9.02 -29.32
C VAL A 70 10.32 9.34 -30.46
N GLU A 71 10.34 10.60 -30.91
CA GLU A 71 9.91 10.91 -32.27
C GLU A 71 10.92 10.21 -33.20
N MET A 72 10.54 9.03 -33.70
CA MET A 72 11.21 8.48 -34.87
C MET A 72 10.98 9.46 -36.02
N PRO A 73 12.02 9.86 -36.78
CA PRO A 73 11.81 10.65 -37.96
C PRO A 73 10.97 9.84 -38.96
N ASP A 74 9.86 10.45 -39.36
CA ASP A 74 8.99 10.05 -40.45
C ASP A 74 9.82 9.74 -41.71
N SER A 75 10.04 8.45 -41.96
CA SER A 75 10.51 7.95 -43.25
C SER A 75 9.42 7.07 -43.81
N GLY A 76 8.47 7.70 -44.50
CA GLY A 76 7.29 7.06 -45.05
C GLY A 76 7.55 5.84 -45.93
N ARG A 77 6.64 4.88 -45.81
CA ARG A 77 6.30 3.93 -46.88
C ARG A 77 4.88 3.39 -46.63
N PRO A 78 4.03 3.26 -47.68
CA PRO A 78 2.58 3.23 -47.54
C PRO A 78 2.01 1.84 -47.26
N ASP A 79 0.74 1.85 -46.88
CA ASP A 79 -0.23 0.77 -46.61
C ASP A 79 0.04 -0.58 -47.29
N ASP A 80 -0.13 -1.66 -46.51
CA ASP A 80 -0.61 -2.95 -47.02
C ASP A 80 -1.58 -3.54 -45.99
N ASP A 81 -2.76 -3.88 -46.49
CA ASP A 81 -3.90 -4.50 -45.82
C ASP A 81 -3.54 -5.86 -45.18
N GLU A 82 -4.31 -6.29 -44.18
CA GLU A 82 -5.10 -7.55 -44.20
C GLU A 82 -5.43 -8.05 -42.76
N GLU A 83 -6.75 -8.09 -42.51
CA GLU A 83 -7.54 -9.14 -41.83
C GLU A 83 -7.27 -9.46 -40.33
N ASP A 84 -8.17 -9.19 -39.39
CA ASP A 84 -9.53 -9.73 -39.10
C ASP A 84 -9.53 -10.95 -38.16
N ASP A 85 -10.50 -10.92 -37.25
CA ASP A 85 -11.13 -11.95 -36.41
C ASP A 85 -10.47 -12.59 -35.16
N ASP A 86 -11.16 -12.33 -34.04
CA ASP A 86 -11.70 -13.24 -33.01
C ASP A 86 -10.83 -14.33 -32.35
N ASP A 87 -10.76 -14.33 -31.01
CA ASP A 87 -11.65 -15.17 -30.18
C ASP A 87 -11.34 -15.04 -28.67
N GLU A 88 -12.34 -14.54 -27.94
CA GLU A 88 -12.95 -15.04 -26.68
C GLU A 88 -12.17 -16.02 -25.78
N GLU A 89 -11.89 -15.64 -24.53
CA GLU A 89 -12.52 -16.10 -23.26
C GLU A 89 -11.57 -17.04 -22.48
N GLU A 90 -11.40 -16.95 -21.16
CA GLU A 90 -12.30 -17.53 -20.14
C GLU A 90 -12.21 -16.73 -18.81
N ASP A 91 -13.35 -16.23 -18.35
CA ASP A 91 -13.61 -15.70 -17.01
C ASP A 91 -13.89 -16.90 -16.08
N ASP A 92 -12.93 -17.23 -15.22
CA ASP A 92 -12.96 -18.41 -14.35
C ASP A 92 -14.01 -18.24 -13.24
N GLU A 93 -14.94 -19.20 -13.21
CA GLU A 93 -16.06 -19.28 -12.28
C GLU A 93 -15.59 -19.48 -10.83
N GLU A 94 -16.00 -18.59 -9.91
CA GLU A 94 -16.11 -18.94 -8.49
C GLU A 94 -17.56 -18.87 -8.00
N ASP A 95 -18.31 -19.92 -8.36
CA ASP A 95 -19.44 -20.39 -7.57
C ASP A 95 -18.93 -21.23 -6.39
N LYS A 96 -18.97 -20.68 -5.17
CA LYS A 96 -19.10 -21.47 -3.92
C LYS A 96 -19.98 -20.77 -2.90
N GLU A 97 -21.24 -21.18 -2.92
CA GLU A 97 -22.27 -21.09 -1.87
C GLU A 97 -21.74 -21.05 -0.41
N GLU A 98 -22.26 -20.11 0.39
CA GLU A 98 -22.30 -20.23 1.86
C GLU A 98 -23.27 -21.35 2.28
N PRO A 99 -23.02 -22.09 3.38
CA PRO A 99 -23.64 -21.67 4.64
C PRO A 99 -22.74 -21.90 5.87
N SER A 100 -22.51 -20.82 6.62
CA SER A 100 -21.92 -20.85 7.97
C SER A 100 -22.76 -21.74 8.91
N LYS A 101 -22.20 -22.89 9.30
CA LYS A 101 -22.73 -23.73 10.38
C LYS A 101 -22.25 -23.20 11.72
N GLU A 102 -23.01 -22.32 12.35
CA GLU A 102 -22.84 -22.01 13.77
C GLU A 102 -23.12 -23.24 14.65
N PRO A 103 -22.18 -23.67 15.53
CA PRO A 103 -22.47 -24.65 16.56
C PRO A 103 -23.21 -24.01 17.76
N PRO A 104 -24.16 -24.73 18.40
CA PRO A 104 -25.09 -24.16 19.38
C PRO A 104 -24.46 -23.70 20.70
N GLU A 105 -25.01 -22.62 21.24
CA GLU A 105 -24.69 -21.99 22.52
C GLU A 105 -24.79 -22.97 23.71
N LYS A 106 -23.75 -23.00 24.55
CA LYS A 106 -23.78 -23.72 25.83
C LYS A 106 -24.65 -22.94 26.83
N LYS A 107 -25.83 -23.47 27.18
CA LYS A 107 -26.58 -22.99 28.35
C LYS A 107 -25.82 -23.32 29.65
N PRO A 108 -25.75 -22.41 30.62
CA PRO A 108 -25.18 -22.67 31.93
C PRO A 108 -26.10 -23.59 32.74
N LYS A 109 -25.52 -24.54 33.46
CA LYS A 109 -26.25 -25.43 34.37
C LYS A 109 -26.37 -24.72 35.74
N THR A 110 -27.59 -24.34 36.10
CA THR A 110 -28.02 -24.11 37.50
C THR A 110 -27.90 -25.37 38.33
#